data_AF-A0A2S2NGS7-F1
#
_entry.id   AF-A0A2S2NGS7-F1
#
_cell.length_a   1.000
_cell.length_b   1.000
_cell.length_c   1.000
_cell.angle_alpha   90.00
_cell.angle_beta   90.00
_cell.angle_gamma   90.00
#
_symmetry.space_group_name_H-M   'P 1'
#
loop_
_entity.id
_entity.type
_entity.pdbx_description
1 polymer ?
#
loop_
_entity_poly.entity_id
_entity_poly.type
_entity_poly.pdbx_seq_one_letter_code
_entity_poly.pdbx_strand_id
1 'polypeptide(L)'
;APAMRPDCTFGPREQMNQATHYLDGSMIYGSSVERTWLLRAKTDGRLLSSVSYDNLRQMNTLEPQYMPLENTDSNKCQYGRGTCYRAGDDRANGFPHLTVMHTLWMREHNRLAKMLSNVNPHWDDERIFQEARKIVIASIQHITYAEWLPSLLGRNYTMQNGLELTTNGYSNAYNETSDSSVSNSFATAILPFANSMVSDTLSLYSEDRLVNGQLSLKEHYNQPTGILMNYMDQLVRGLSTQNTQKVDMLFTETITNYLYSV
;
A
#
# COMPACT_ATOMS: atom_id res chain seq x y z
N ALA A 1 -6.75 20.81 4.02
CA ALA A 1 -6.43 22.19 4.42
C ALA A 1 -5.87 22.94 3.20
N PRO A 2 -6.04 24.27 3.10
CA PRO A 2 -5.38 25.04 2.03
C PRO A 2 -3.85 24.92 2.18
N ALA A 3 -3.13 24.77 1.06
CA ALA A 3 -1.68 24.80 1.03
C ALA A 3 -1.17 26.24 0.99
N MET A 4 -0.07 26.51 1.70
CA MET A 4 0.69 27.74 1.51
C MET A 4 1.47 27.64 0.21
N ARG A 5 1.47 28.69 -0.60
CA ARG A 5 2.29 28.72 -1.81
C ARG A 5 3.78 28.74 -1.45
N PRO A 6 4.65 28.08 -2.23
CA PRO A 6 6.10 28.07 -1.95
C PRO A 6 6.74 29.46 -1.92
N ASP A 7 6.17 30.42 -2.68
CA ASP A 7 6.61 31.81 -2.78
C ASP A 7 5.99 32.74 -1.71
N CYS A 8 5.16 32.20 -0.80
CA CYS A 8 4.46 32.95 0.25
C CYS A 8 3.62 34.14 -0.26
N THR A 9 3.18 34.13 -1.52
CA THR A 9 2.36 35.21 -2.09
C THR A 9 0.86 34.93 -1.97
N PHE A 10 0.04 35.99 -2.07
CA PHE A 10 -1.39 35.82 -2.27
C PHE A 10 -1.69 35.17 -3.63
N GLY A 11 -2.74 34.37 -3.68
CA GLY A 11 -3.13 33.65 -4.89
C GLY A 11 -4.43 32.86 -4.70
N PRO A 12 -4.84 32.10 -5.73
CA PRO A 12 -5.97 31.18 -5.61
C PRO A 12 -5.67 30.12 -4.54
N ARG A 13 -6.75 29.51 -4.04
CA ARG A 13 -6.67 28.47 -3.01
C ARG A 13 -6.14 27.17 -3.62
N GLU A 14 -5.06 26.64 -3.06
CA GLU A 14 -4.48 25.34 -3.41
C GLU A 14 -4.69 24.30 -2.30
N GLN A 15 -4.61 23.01 -2.62
CA GLN A 15 -4.71 21.89 -1.67
C GLN A 15 -3.32 21.35 -1.29
N MET A 16 -3.18 20.89 -0.05
CA MET A 16 -1.91 20.33 0.45
C MET A 16 -1.83 18.81 0.25
N ASN A 17 -0.73 18.34 -0.34
CA ASN A 17 -0.38 16.93 -0.36
C ASN A 17 0.33 16.55 0.96
N GLN A 18 -0.16 15.51 1.64
CA GLN A 18 0.40 14.99 2.89
C GLN A 18 1.34 13.79 2.67
N ALA A 19 1.37 13.24 1.46
CA ALA A 19 2.29 12.19 1.07
C ALA A 19 3.55 12.78 0.44
N THR A 20 4.65 12.02 0.44
CA THR A 20 5.81 12.34 -0.40
C THR A 20 5.41 12.23 -1.88
N HIS A 21 6.01 13.07 -2.73
CA HIS A 21 5.69 13.08 -4.16
C HIS A 21 6.35 11.92 -4.93
N TYR A 22 7.37 11.31 -4.35
CA TYR A 22 8.13 10.22 -4.97
C TYR A 22 7.44 8.87 -4.77
N LEU A 23 7.67 7.94 -5.70
CA LEU A 23 7.36 6.52 -5.52
C LEU A 23 8.41 5.88 -4.60
N ASP A 24 8.36 6.19 -3.31
CA ASP A 24 9.39 5.91 -2.29
C ASP A 24 8.92 4.98 -1.17
N GLY A 25 7.79 4.29 -1.38
CA GLY A 25 7.24 3.38 -0.40
C GLY A 25 6.65 4.08 0.83
N SER A 26 6.39 5.40 0.80
CA SER A 26 5.80 6.14 1.93
C SER A 26 4.47 5.57 2.41
N MET A 27 3.73 4.83 1.59
CA MET A 27 2.55 4.09 2.05
C MET A 27 2.87 2.96 3.04
N ILE A 28 4.10 2.45 3.03
CA ILE A 28 4.61 1.44 3.97
C ILE A 28 5.35 2.11 5.12
N TYR A 29 6.26 3.05 4.80
CA TYR A 29 7.21 3.63 5.76
C TYR A 29 6.74 4.93 6.42
N GLY A 30 5.72 5.59 5.87
CA GLY A 30 5.25 6.90 6.31
C GLY A 30 5.97 8.06 5.63
N SER A 31 5.33 9.23 5.64
CA SER A 31 5.83 10.47 5.04
C SER A 31 6.62 11.35 6.02
N SER A 32 6.74 10.95 7.28
CA SER A 32 7.48 11.66 8.32
C SER A 32 8.46 10.74 9.05
N VAL A 33 9.51 11.32 9.62
CA VAL A 33 10.52 10.58 10.38
C VAL A 33 9.88 9.95 11.62
N GLU A 34 8.98 10.65 12.28
CA GLU A 34 8.24 10.16 13.46
C GLU A 34 7.39 8.96 13.09
N ARG A 35 6.63 9.02 11.98
CA ARG A 35 5.80 7.89 11.52
C ARG A 35 6.67 6.69 11.16
N THR A 36 7.78 6.91 10.45
CA THR A 36 8.74 5.85 10.11
C THR A 36 9.29 5.18 11.37
N TRP A 37 9.70 5.97 12.35
CA TRP A 37 10.25 5.46 13.61
C TRP A 37 9.24 4.64 14.43
N LEU A 38 7.96 5.04 14.42
CA LEU A 38 6.86 4.34 15.09
C LEU A 38 6.49 3.00 14.43
N LEU A 39 6.83 2.82 13.16
CA LEU A 39 6.57 1.60 12.39
C LEU A 39 7.71 0.58 12.49
N ARG A 40 8.88 0.98 13.01
CA ARG A 40 10.05 0.12 13.13
C ARG A 40 10.07 -0.68 14.41
N ALA A 41 10.50 -1.95 14.31
CA ALA A 41 10.79 -2.79 15.46
C ALA A 41 12.06 -2.34 16.19
N LYS A 42 12.97 -1.65 15.48
CA LYS A 42 14.29 -1.21 15.98
C LYS A 42 15.17 -2.38 16.38
N THR A 43 14.95 -3.52 15.73
CA THR A 43 15.74 -4.73 15.87
C THR A 43 15.79 -5.42 14.52
N ASP A 44 16.98 -5.87 14.12
CA ASP A 44 17.26 -6.54 12.83
C ASP A 44 16.78 -5.79 11.58
N GLY A 45 16.64 -4.46 11.66
CA GLY A 45 16.15 -3.60 10.58
C GLY A 45 14.70 -3.86 10.18
N ARG A 46 13.89 -4.46 11.06
CA ARG A 46 12.50 -4.88 10.76
C ARG A 46 11.48 -3.79 11.02
N LEU A 47 10.34 -3.91 10.33
CA LEU A 47 9.08 -3.26 10.71
C LEU A 47 8.41 -4.05 11.84
N LEU A 48 7.65 -3.34 12.66
CA LEU A 48 6.76 -3.95 13.64
C LEU A 48 5.75 -4.84 12.91
N SER A 49 5.47 -5.99 13.51
CA SER A 49 4.43 -6.90 13.06
C SER A 49 3.69 -7.46 14.27
N SER A 50 2.39 -7.66 14.16
CA SER A 50 1.62 -8.41 15.14
C SER A 50 1.51 -9.88 14.76
N VAL A 51 1.52 -10.74 15.77
CA VAL A 51 1.21 -12.17 15.66
C VAL A 51 -0.23 -12.37 16.13
N SER A 52 -0.99 -13.22 15.45
CA SER A 52 -2.38 -13.50 15.82
C SER A 52 -2.47 -14.06 17.26
N TYR A 53 -3.35 -13.49 18.08
CA TYR A 53 -3.46 -13.76 19.52
C TYR A 53 -3.90 -15.20 19.85
N ASP A 54 -4.51 -15.93 18.91
CA ASP A 54 -5.02 -17.28 19.15
C ASP A 54 -3.92 -18.34 19.35
N ASN A 55 -2.66 -18.05 18.98
CA ASN A 55 -1.58 -19.05 18.99
C ASN A 55 -0.40 -18.71 19.92
N LEU A 56 -0.63 -17.94 20.99
CA LEU A 56 0.37 -17.68 22.06
C LEU A 56 0.87 -18.94 22.80
N ARG A 57 0.52 -20.15 22.35
CA ARG A 57 0.94 -21.43 22.95
C ARG A 57 1.89 -22.26 22.10
N GLN A 58 2.17 -21.91 20.84
CA GLN A 58 3.15 -22.66 20.05
C GLN A 58 3.97 -21.71 19.18
N MET A 59 5.15 -21.35 19.70
CA MET A 59 6.21 -20.63 19.01
C MET A 59 6.78 -21.48 17.86
N ASN A 60 5.98 -21.73 16.83
CA ASN A 60 6.42 -22.28 15.56
C ASN A 60 6.76 -21.12 14.61
N THR A 61 7.85 -21.27 13.87
CA THR A 61 8.48 -20.25 13.01
C THR A 61 7.68 -19.86 11.75
N LEU A 62 6.41 -20.27 11.66
CA LEU A 62 5.53 -20.14 10.48
C LEU A 62 4.26 -19.34 10.76
N GLU A 63 4.19 -18.61 11.87
CA GLU A 63 3.00 -17.81 12.16
C GLU A 63 2.85 -16.62 11.19
N PRO A 64 1.65 -16.40 10.63
CA PRO A 64 1.41 -15.31 9.72
C PRO A 64 1.58 -13.97 10.44
N GLN A 65 2.50 -13.15 9.95
CA GLN A 65 2.74 -11.80 10.45
C GLN A 65 1.73 -10.83 9.84
N TYR A 66 1.09 -10.03 10.68
CA TYR A 66 0.22 -8.94 10.24
C TYR A 66 0.84 -7.59 10.60
N MET A 67 0.31 -6.52 10.02
CA MET A 67 0.67 -5.16 10.45
C MET A 67 0.39 -4.98 11.96
N PRO A 68 1.09 -4.06 12.64
CA PRO A 68 0.83 -3.77 14.05
C PRO A 68 -0.56 -3.13 14.21
N LEU A 69 -1.25 -3.42 15.31
CA LEU A 69 -2.54 -2.77 15.59
C LEU A 69 -2.34 -1.33 16.07
N GLU A 70 -3.28 -0.47 15.72
CA GLU A 70 -3.31 0.90 16.21
C GLU A 70 -3.92 0.95 17.61
N ASN A 71 -3.19 1.56 18.55
CA ASN A 71 -3.57 1.59 19.97
C ASN A 71 -4.46 2.80 20.33
N THR A 72 -4.59 3.75 19.41
CA THR A 72 -5.40 4.95 19.61
C THR A 72 -6.85 4.71 19.20
N ASP A 73 -7.79 5.35 19.91
CA ASP A 73 -9.16 5.49 19.42
C ASP A 73 -9.11 6.32 18.14
N SER A 74 -9.21 5.64 17.00
CA SER A 74 -9.55 6.30 15.77
C SER A 74 -10.89 5.73 15.32
N ASN A 75 -11.86 6.61 15.09
CA ASN A 75 -13.13 6.24 14.44
C ASN A 75 -12.91 5.88 12.95
N LYS A 76 -11.67 5.56 12.54
CA LYS A 76 -11.32 5.17 11.17
C LYS A 76 -11.68 3.71 10.90
N CYS A 77 -11.63 2.83 11.91
CA CYS A 77 -12.16 1.47 11.80
C CYS A 77 -13.48 1.37 12.55
N GLN A 78 -14.38 0.51 12.05
CA GLN A 78 -15.76 0.45 12.56
C GLN A 78 -15.84 -0.07 14.02
N TYR A 79 -14.81 -0.76 14.51
CA TYR A 79 -14.82 -1.46 15.80
C TYR A 79 -13.80 -0.90 16.82
N GLY A 80 -13.93 0.33 17.30
CA GLY A 80 -13.16 0.82 18.47
C GLY A 80 -11.62 0.65 18.43
N ARG A 81 -10.95 0.77 19.59
CA ARG A 81 -9.47 0.61 19.69
C ARG A 81 -9.02 -0.78 19.26
N GLY A 82 -7.84 -0.85 18.63
CA GLY A 82 -7.17 -2.13 18.35
C GLY A 82 -7.75 -2.91 17.17
N THR A 83 -8.57 -2.28 16.32
CA THR A 83 -9.14 -2.93 15.13
C THR A 83 -8.65 -2.36 13.81
N CYS A 84 -7.93 -1.24 13.83
CA CYS A 84 -7.14 -0.79 12.68
C CYS A 84 -5.73 -1.35 12.75
N TYR A 85 -5.15 -1.61 11.59
CA TYR A 85 -3.71 -1.74 11.44
C TYR A 85 -3.05 -0.36 11.30
N ARG A 86 -1.83 -0.25 11.82
CA ARG A 86 -0.95 0.90 11.65
C ARG A 86 -0.02 0.66 10.47
N ALA A 87 -0.01 1.61 9.53
CA ALA A 87 0.82 1.59 8.32
C ALA A 87 1.41 2.98 8.03
N GLY A 88 2.24 3.10 6.99
CA GLY A 88 2.76 4.39 6.54
C GLY A 88 1.65 5.36 6.11
N ASP A 89 0.69 4.86 5.33
CA ASP A 89 -0.52 5.58 4.95
C ASP A 89 -1.71 5.20 5.85
N ASP A 90 -2.46 6.20 6.31
CA ASP A 90 -3.58 6.02 7.22
C ASP A 90 -4.82 5.36 6.59
N ARG A 91 -4.87 5.29 5.26
CA ARG A 91 -5.99 4.68 4.50
C ARG A 91 -5.81 3.18 4.28
N ALA A 92 -4.71 2.59 4.76
CA ALA A 92 -4.40 1.17 4.60
C ALA A 92 -5.56 0.23 4.99
N ASN A 93 -6.41 0.66 5.93
CA ASN A 93 -7.56 -0.10 6.47
C ASN A 93 -8.87 0.08 5.69
N GLY A 94 -8.91 0.98 4.70
CA GLY A 94 -10.14 1.38 4.02
C GLY A 94 -10.85 0.19 3.37
N PHE A 95 -10.09 -0.59 2.60
CA PHE A 95 -10.58 -1.77 1.92
C PHE A 95 -9.77 -3.02 2.31
N PRO A 96 -10.40 -4.21 2.34
CA PRO A 96 -9.71 -5.46 2.62
C PRO A 96 -8.52 -5.72 1.69
N HIS A 97 -8.68 -5.51 0.38
CA HIS A 97 -7.61 -5.72 -0.60
C HIS A 97 -6.44 -4.76 -0.43
N LEU A 98 -6.71 -3.51 -0.02
CA LEU A 98 -5.66 -2.55 0.29
C LEU A 98 -4.87 -2.99 1.54
N THR A 99 -5.58 -3.39 2.59
CA THR A 99 -4.96 -3.94 3.80
C THR A 99 -4.07 -5.15 3.50
N VAL A 100 -4.52 -6.05 2.63
CA VAL A 100 -3.73 -7.20 2.15
C VAL A 100 -2.45 -6.72 1.49
N MET A 101 -2.51 -5.77 0.56
CA MET A 101 -1.33 -5.24 -0.13
C MET A 101 -0.32 -4.58 0.82
N HIS A 102 -0.78 -3.77 1.77
CA HIS A 102 0.11 -3.19 2.78
C HIS A 102 0.79 -4.27 3.64
N THR A 103 0.06 -5.32 4.01
CA THR A 103 0.62 -6.44 4.79
C THR A 103 1.66 -7.22 3.99
N LEU A 104 1.41 -7.47 2.69
CA LEU A 104 2.38 -8.14 1.81
C LEU A 104 3.69 -7.35 1.72
N TRP A 105 3.63 -6.03 1.54
CA TRP A 105 4.82 -5.19 1.49
C TRP A 105 5.58 -5.13 2.82
N MET A 106 4.88 -5.10 3.95
CA MET A 106 5.50 -5.22 5.27
C MET A 106 6.21 -6.58 5.42
N ARG A 107 5.58 -7.68 5.00
CA ARG A 107 6.18 -9.02 5.03
C ARG A 107 7.43 -9.08 4.14
N GLU A 108 7.38 -8.49 2.95
CA GLU A 108 8.51 -8.47 2.03
C GLU A 108 9.70 -7.68 2.60
N HIS A 109 9.45 -6.52 3.20
CA HIS A 109 10.49 -5.78 3.91
C HIS A 109 11.14 -6.62 5.01
N ASN A 110 10.34 -7.27 5.87
CA ASN A 110 10.87 -8.10 6.96
C ASN A 110 11.61 -9.35 6.44
N ARG A 111 11.18 -9.92 5.30
CA ARG A 111 11.86 -11.01 4.62
C ARG A 111 13.24 -10.57 4.14
N LEU A 112 13.32 -9.41 3.47
CA LEU A 112 14.57 -8.84 2.98
C LEU A 112 15.51 -8.45 4.13
N ALA A 113 15.01 -7.80 5.18
CA ALA A 113 15.79 -7.44 6.36
C ALA A 113 16.43 -8.67 7.02
N LYS A 114 15.67 -9.77 7.19
CA LYS A 114 16.18 -11.04 7.69
C LYS A 114 17.29 -11.61 6.79
N MET A 115 17.10 -11.60 5.47
CA MET A 115 18.12 -12.08 4.54
C MET A 115 19.40 -11.23 4.57
N LEU A 116 19.25 -9.90 4.60
CA LEU A 116 20.38 -8.97 4.64
C LEU A 116 21.16 -9.10 5.95
N SER A 117 20.47 -9.26 7.08
CA SER A 117 21.10 -9.50 8.39
C SER A 117 21.94 -10.78 8.40
N ASN A 118 21.43 -11.87 7.78
CA ASN A 118 22.17 -13.13 7.68
C ASN A 118 23.43 -13.01 6.81
N VAL A 119 23.36 -12.29 5.70
CA VAL A 119 24.48 -12.12 4.76
C VAL A 119 25.49 -11.08 5.27
N ASN A 120 25.02 -10.07 6.00
CA ASN A 120 25.85 -9.00 6.56
C ASN A 120 25.69 -8.91 8.09
N PRO A 121 26.27 -9.85 8.87
CA PRO A 121 26.15 -9.84 10.34
C PRO A 121 26.79 -8.62 11.03
N HIS A 122 27.59 -7.85 10.28
CA HIS A 122 28.28 -6.65 10.75
C HIS A 122 27.45 -5.37 10.57
N TRP A 123 26.30 -5.43 9.88
CA TRP A 123 25.41 -4.28 9.73
C TRP A 123 24.58 -4.07 11.00
N ASP A 124 24.38 -2.79 11.34
CA ASP A 124 23.46 -2.41 12.41
C ASP A 124 22.00 -2.39 11.93
N ASP A 125 21.08 -2.17 12.87
CA ASP A 125 19.64 -2.09 12.60
C ASP A 125 19.31 -1.06 11.51
N GLU A 126 19.94 0.11 11.57
CA GLU A 126 19.70 1.21 10.63
C GLU A 126 20.10 0.83 9.20
N ARG A 127 21.30 0.27 9.04
CA ARG A 127 21.77 -0.12 7.70
C ARG A 127 20.87 -1.18 7.09
N ILE A 128 20.48 -2.19 7.87
CA ILE A 128 19.59 -3.26 7.39
C ILE A 128 18.23 -2.67 6.98
N PHE A 129 17.65 -1.80 7.82
CA PHE A 129 16.36 -1.17 7.52
C PHE A 129 16.41 -0.36 6.22
N GLN A 130 17.44 0.49 6.05
CA GLN A 130 17.54 1.35 4.86
C GLN A 130 17.80 0.56 3.58
N GLU A 131 18.60 -0.51 3.64
CA GLU A 131 18.84 -1.37 2.46
C GLU A 131 17.60 -2.19 2.09
N ALA A 132 16.90 -2.76 3.09
CA ALA A 132 15.63 -3.44 2.85
C ALA A 132 14.58 -2.47 2.27
N ARG A 133 14.48 -1.26 2.83
CA ARG A 133 13.62 -0.18 2.30
C ARG A 133 13.97 0.16 0.86
N LYS A 134 15.25 0.35 0.55
CA LYS A 134 15.72 0.68 -0.81
C LYS A 134 15.33 -0.38 -1.83
N ILE A 135 15.47 -1.66 -1.48
CA ILE A 135 15.09 -2.77 -2.37
C ILE A 135 13.58 -2.80 -2.59
N VAL A 136 12.77 -2.67 -1.52
CA VAL A 136 11.30 -2.63 -1.65
C VAL A 136 10.85 -1.47 -2.53
N ILE A 137 11.43 -0.28 -2.36
CA ILE A 137 11.15 0.89 -3.19
C ILE A 137 11.46 0.60 -4.66
N ALA A 138 12.63 0.02 -4.94
CA ALA A 138 13.01 -0.36 -6.30
C ALA A 138 12.03 -1.37 -6.91
N SER A 139 11.55 -2.35 -6.13
CA SER A 139 10.53 -3.31 -6.58
C SER A 139 9.21 -2.63 -6.92
N ILE A 140 8.74 -1.68 -6.09
CA ILE A 140 7.51 -0.91 -6.36
C ILE A 140 7.66 -0.09 -7.64
N GLN A 141 8.78 0.62 -7.79
CA GLN A 141 9.07 1.41 -8.99
C GLN A 141 9.15 0.51 -10.23
N HIS A 142 9.81 -0.65 -10.12
CA HIS A 142 9.92 -1.59 -11.22
C HIS A 142 8.55 -2.09 -11.68
N ILE A 143 7.72 -2.61 -10.76
CA ILE A 143 6.36 -3.07 -11.08
C ILE A 143 5.54 -1.94 -11.69
N THR A 144 5.66 -0.72 -11.15
CA THR A 144 4.90 0.44 -11.63
C THR A 144 5.25 0.80 -13.08
N TYR A 145 6.54 0.97 -13.39
CA TYR A 145 6.98 1.43 -14.70
C TYR A 145 7.09 0.30 -15.75
N ALA A 146 7.44 -0.92 -15.35
CA ALA A 146 7.62 -2.04 -16.28
C ALA A 146 6.31 -2.79 -16.59
N GLU A 147 5.38 -2.86 -15.64
CA GLU A 147 4.21 -3.73 -15.76
C GLU A 147 2.91 -2.93 -15.76
N TRP A 148 2.71 -2.08 -14.75
CA TRP A 148 1.42 -1.41 -14.55
C TRP A 148 1.16 -0.28 -15.55
N LEU A 149 2.10 0.66 -15.74
CA LEU A 149 1.93 1.79 -16.67
C LEU A 149 1.74 1.34 -18.13
N PRO A 150 2.52 0.39 -18.69
CA PRO A 150 2.29 -0.12 -20.04
C PRO A 150 0.92 -0.81 -20.21
N SER A 151 0.45 -1.50 -19.16
CA SER A 151 -0.86 -2.16 -19.17
C SER A 151 -2.01 -1.15 -19.11
N LEU A 152 -1.81 -0.04 -18.39
CA LEU A 152 -2.81 1.01 -18.19
C LEU A 152 -2.88 1.99 -19.38
N LEU A 153 -1.74 2.55 -19.79
CA LEU A 153 -1.66 3.61 -20.81
C LEU A 153 -1.49 3.05 -22.23
N GLY A 154 -1.14 1.77 -22.35
CA GLY A 154 -0.73 1.14 -23.59
C GLY A 154 0.76 1.39 -23.90
N ARG A 155 1.44 0.36 -24.42
CA ARG A 155 2.89 0.38 -24.71
C ARG A 155 3.32 1.61 -25.54
N ASN A 156 2.58 1.93 -26.60
CA ASN A 156 2.94 3.05 -27.47
C ASN A 156 2.97 4.40 -26.72
N TYR A 157 1.99 4.65 -25.85
CA TYR A 157 1.95 5.90 -25.08
C TYR A 157 3.08 5.94 -24.05
N THR A 158 3.31 4.83 -23.34
CA THR A 158 4.39 4.71 -22.35
C THR A 158 5.77 4.96 -22.99
N MET A 159 6.03 4.36 -24.16
CA MET A 159 7.26 4.56 -24.93
C MET A 159 7.44 6.02 -25.36
N GLN A 160 6.41 6.59 -25.99
CA GLN A 160 6.49 7.96 -26.53
C GLN A 160 6.73 9.01 -25.45
N ASN A 161 6.28 8.76 -24.22
CA ASN A 161 6.46 9.65 -23.08
C ASN A 161 7.70 9.30 -22.23
N GLY A 162 8.54 8.34 -22.66
CA GLY A 162 9.78 7.98 -21.96
C GLY A 162 9.55 7.36 -20.58
N LEU A 163 8.41 6.66 -20.39
CA LEU A 163 8.01 6.04 -19.12
C LEU A 163 8.42 4.57 -19.03
N GLU A 164 9.08 4.00 -20.04
CA GLU A 164 9.57 2.63 -19.97
C GLU A 164 10.91 2.52 -19.26
N LEU A 165 11.12 1.39 -18.57
CA LEU A 165 12.42 1.07 -18.01
C LEU A 165 13.39 0.61 -19.10
N THR A 166 14.63 1.07 -19.02
CA THR A 166 15.72 0.51 -19.81
C THR A 166 15.95 -0.95 -19.42
N THR A 167 16.05 -1.84 -20.39
CA THR A 167 16.25 -3.28 -20.14
C THR A 167 17.62 -3.58 -19.54
N ASN A 168 18.61 -2.73 -19.76
CA ASN A 168 19.98 -2.87 -19.26
C ASN A 168 20.57 -1.50 -18.90
N GLY A 169 21.51 -1.52 -17.94
CA GLY A 169 22.30 -0.34 -17.56
C GLY A 169 21.56 0.61 -16.62
N TYR A 170 22.08 1.83 -16.54
CA TYR A 170 21.53 2.91 -15.71
C TYR A 170 20.80 3.93 -16.58
N SER A 171 19.78 4.56 -16.00
CA SER A 171 19.09 5.69 -16.63
C SER A 171 19.76 7.00 -16.26
N ASN A 172 19.93 7.89 -17.25
CA ASN A 172 20.35 9.28 -17.05
C ASN A 172 19.15 10.24 -16.97
N ALA A 173 17.94 9.74 -16.70
CA ALA A 173 16.72 10.54 -16.67
C ALA A 173 16.60 11.47 -15.45
N TYR A 174 17.47 11.33 -14.45
CA TYR A 174 17.46 12.22 -13.29
C TYR A 174 17.82 13.65 -13.69
N ASN A 175 16.94 14.58 -13.36
CA ASN A 175 17.13 16.01 -13.57
C ASN A 175 16.81 16.76 -12.27
N GLU A 176 17.81 17.39 -11.67
CA GLU A 176 17.66 18.14 -10.41
C GLU A 176 16.74 19.36 -10.53
N THR A 177 16.53 19.87 -11.75
CA THR A 177 15.67 21.04 -12.03
C THR A 177 14.21 20.66 -12.30
N SER A 178 13.90 19.36 -12.42
CA SER A 178 12.52 18.93 -12.68
C SER A 178 11.64 19.10 -11.45
N ASP A 179 10.46 19.67 -11.63
CA ASP A 179 9.43 19.68 -10.59
C ASP A 179 8.84 18.28 -10.43
N SER A 180 9.09 17.68 -9.26
CA SER A 180 8.58 16.35 -8.91
C SER A 180 7.21 16.40 -8.22
N SER A 181 6.61 17.58 -8.05
CA SER A 181 5.34 17.72 -7.34
C SER A 181 4.19 17.03 -8.07
N VAL A 182 3.23 16.52 -7.29
CA VAL A 182 2.03 15.90 -7.83
C VAL A 182 1.06 17.00 -8.20
N SER A 183 0.72 17.10 -9.48
CA SER A 183 -0.26 18.09 -9.94
C SER A 183 -1.63 17.89 -9.29
N ASN A 184 -2.32 19.00 -8.99
CA ASN A 184 -3.66 18.98 -8.43
C ASN A 184 -4.68 18.28 -9.36
N SER A 185 -4.49 18.44 -10.68
CA SER A 185 -5.26 17.72 -11.70
C SER A 185 -5.09 16.20 -11.58
N PHE A 186 -3.87 15.70 -11.38
CA PHE A 186 -3.65 14.27 -11.18
C PHE A 186 -4.28 13.78 -9.87
N ALA A 187 -4.05 14.51 -8.77
CA ALA A 187 -4.61 14.17 -7.46
C ALA A 187 -6.16 14.14 -7.46
N THR A 188 -6.79 14.94 -8.32
CA THR A 188 -8.25 14.97 -8.48
C THR A 188 -8.76 13.88 -9.43
N ALA A 189 -8.08 13.67 -10.56
CA ALA A 189 -8.52 12.72 -11.60
C ALA A 189 -8.32 11.25 -11.21
N ILE A 190 -7.38 10.95 -10.31
CA ILE A 190 -7.08 9.56 -9.92
C ILE A 190 -8.22 8.90 -9.13
N LEU A 191 -9.01 9.67 -8.37
CA LEU A 191 -10.10 9.13 -7.56
C LEU A 191 -11.23 8.51 -8.39
N PRO A 192 -11.86 9.21 -9.36
CA PRO A 192 -12.88 8.58 -10.21
C PRO A 192 -12.29 7.42 -11.02
N PHE A 193 -11.05 7.53 -11.50
CA PHE A 193 -10.36 6.42 -12.16
C PHE A 193 -10.28 5.18 -11.25
N ALA A 194 -9.76 5.31 -10.03
CA ALA A 194 -9.63 4.21 -9.09
C ALA A 194 -10.99 3.65 -8.68
N ASN A 195 -11.97 4.51 -8.40
CA ASN A 195 -13.31 4.12 -7.98
C ASN A 195 -14.08 3.36 -9.07
N SER A 196 -13.86 3.67 -10.36
CA SER A 196 -14.51 2.95 -11.47
C SER A 196 -14.05 1.49 -11.58
N MET A 197 -12.85 1.18 -11.09
CA MET A 197 -12.25 -0.16 -11.12
C MET A 197 -12.66 -1.05 -9.94
N VAL A 198 -13.32 -0.48 -8.91
CA VAL A 198 -13.73 -1.21 -7.71
C VAL A 198 -14.92 -2.11 -8.03
N SER A 199 -14.88 -3.37 -7.57
CA SER A 199 -16.02 -4.30 -7.63
C SER A 199 -16.79 -4.30 -6.30
N ASP A 200 -18.09 -4.57 -6.31
CA ASP A 200 -18.89 -4.68 -5.07
C ASP A 200 -18.46 -5.84 -4.16
N THR A 201 -17.90 -6.91 -4.76
CA THR A 201 -17.46 -8.09 -4.02
C THR A 201 -16.04 -8.50 -4.39
N LEU A 202 -15.31 -9.04 -3.41
CA LEU A 202 -14.04 -9.72 -3.61
C LEU A 202 -14.25 -11.23 -3.51
N SER A 203 -13.82 -11.96 -4.52
CA SER A 203 -13.92 -13.42 -4.53
C SER A 203 -12.81 -14.06 -3.71
N LEU A 204 -13.16 -15.01 -2.86
CA LEU A 204 -12.24 -15.82 -2.06
C LEU A 204 -11.94 -17.12 -2.81
N TYR A 205 -10.66 -17.42 -3.01
CA TYR A 205 -10.23 -18.62 -3.73
C TYR A 205 -9.47 -19.60 -2.83
N SER A 206 -9.84 -20.88 -2.93
CA SER A 206 -9.09 -21.98 -2.31
C SER A 206 -7.75 -22.22 -3.01
N GLU A 207 -6.90 -23.09 -2.43
CA GLU A 207 -5.64 -23.49 -3.05
C GLU A 207 -5.82 -24.09 -4.45
N ASP A 208 -6.92 -24.83 -4.65
CA ASP A 208 -7.27 -25.45 -5.94
C ASP A 208 -7.81 -24.44 -6.98
N ARG A 209 -7.72 -23.14 -6.70
CA ARG A 209 -8.24 -22.04 -7.55
C ARG A 209 -9.74 -22.13 -7.81
N LEU A 210 -10.49 -22.73 -6.90
CA LEU A 210 -11.94 -22.73 -6.90
C LEU A 210 -12.47 -21.60 -6.02
N VAL A 211 -13.60 -21.00 -6.44
CA VAL A 211 -14.28 -19.97 -5.65
C VAL A 211 -14.84 -20.62 -4.39
N ASN A 212 -14.35 -20.20 -3.22
CA ASN A 212 -14.76 -20.67 -1.90
C ASN A 212 -15.83 -19.73 -1.30
N GLY A 213 -15.83 -18.45 -1.68
CA GLY A 213 -16.82 -17.50 -1.21
C GLY A 213 -16.65 -16.12 -1.83
N GLN A 214 -17.42 -15.16 -1.33
CA GLN A 214 -17.33 -13.76 -1.72
C GLN A 214 -17.43 -12.87 -0.49
N LEU A 215 -16.69 -11.77 -0.51
CA LEU A 215 -16.66 -10.76 0.53
C LEU A 215 -17.28 -9.47 -0.02
N SER A 216 -18.40 -9.04 0.56
CA SER A 216 -19.05 -7.77 0.20
C SER A 216 -18.23 -6.58 0.69
N LEU A 217 -17.84 -5.67 -0.20
CA LEU A 217 -17.08 -4.48 0.18
C LEU A 217 -17.91 -3.52 1.03
N LYS A 218 -19.22 -3.45 0.79
CA LYS A 218 -20.16 -2.66 1.59
C LYS A 218 -20.10 -3.02 3.08
N GLU A 219 -20.04 -4.30 3.39
CA GLU A 219 -20.10 -4.81 4.76
C GLU A 219 -18.74 -4.80 5.47
N HIS A 220 -17.64 -4.76 4.71
CA HIS A 220 -16.28 -4.96 5.23
C HIS A 220 -15.38 -3.73 5.06
N TYR A 221 -15.96 -2.60 4.70
CA TYR A 221 -15.24 -1.32 4.67
C TYR A 221 -14.75 -0.96 6.07
N ASN A 222 -13.49 -0.51 6.20
CA ASN A 222 -12.91 -0.15 7.51
C ASN A 222 -12.96 -1.28 8.58
N GLN A 223 -12.98 -2.55 8.17
CA GLN A 223 -12.96 -3.74 9.05
C GLN A 223 -11.80 -4.71 8.75
N PRO A 224 -10.54 -4.32 9.00
CA PRO A 224 -9.40 -5.06 8.47
C PRO A 224 -9.01 -6.32 9.27
N THR A 225 -9.08 -6.30 10.60
CA THR A 225 -8.46 -7.35 11.45
C THR A 225 -9.06 -8.74 11.25
N GLY A 226 -10.39 -8.88 11.35
CA GLY A 226 -11.06 -10.17 11.21
C GLY A 226 -10.94 -10.75 9.79
N ILE A 227 -10.88 -9.89 8.78
CA ILE A 227 -10.80 -10.32 7.38
C ILE A 227 -9.40 -10.78 7.01
N LEU A 228 -8.35 -10.06 7.42
CA LEU A 228 -6.99 -10.52 7.14
C LEU A 228 -6.65 -11.81 7.88
N MET A 229 -7.03 -11.93 9.15
CA MET A 229 -6.70 -13.13 9.94
C MET A 229 -7.30 -14.41 9.36
N ASN A 230 -8.51 -14.34 8.80
CA ASN A 230 -9.24 -15.52 8.33
C ASN A 230 -9.08 -15.77 6.83
N TYR A 231 -8.91 -14.72 6.01
CA TYR A 231 -9.06 -14.81 4.56
C TYR A 231 -7.90 -14.24 3.75
N MET A 232 -6.79 -13.82 4.36
CA MET A 232 -5.69 -13.17 3.63
C MET A 232 -5.22 -13.98 2.42
N ASP A 233 -4.90 -15.27 2.57
CA ASP A 233 -4.38 -16.08 1.45
C ASP A 233 -5.43 -16.27 0.35
N GLN A 234 -6.70 -16.45 0.74
CA GLN A 234 -7.81 -16.57 -0.21
C GLN A 234 -8.05 -15.26 -0.98
N LEU A 235 -7.89 -14.12 -0.31
CA LEU A 235 -7.95 -12.79 -0.92
C LEU A 235 -6.78 -12.55 -1.85
N VAL A 236 -5.55 -12.93 -1.50
CA VAL A 236 -4.39 -12.80 -2.39
C VAL A 236 -4.61 -13.62 -3.67
N ARG A 237 -5.10 -14.86 -3.56
CA ARG A 237 -5.48 -15.66 -4.74
C ARG A 237 -6.59 -14.98 -5.55
N GLY A 238 -7.59 -14.43 -4.88
CA GLY A 238 -8.66 -13.64 -5.50
C GLY A 238 -8.14 -12.44 -6.28
N LEU A 239 -7.29 -11.61 -5.70
CA LEU A 239 -6.72 -10.42 -6.34
C LEU A 239 -5.84 -10.77 -7.55
N SER A 240 -5.24 -11.96 -7.57
CA SER A 240 -4.47 -12.45 -8.73
C SER A 240 -5.32 -13.07 -9.85
N THR A 241 -6.61 -13.33 -9.61
CA THR A 241 -7.46 -14.12 -10.53
C THR A 241 -8.72 -13.38 -10.97
N GLN A 242 -9.33 -12.59 -10.08
CA GLN A 242 -10.52 -11.82 -10.33
C GLN A 242 -10.20 -10.60 -11.20
N ASN A 243 -11.00 -10.40 -12.24
CA ASN A 243 -10.93 -9.20 -13.07
C ASN A 243 -11.45 -7.97 -12.32
N THR A 244 -10.82 -6.83 -12.58
CA THR A 244 -11.30 -5.52 -12.13
C THR A 244 -12.51 -5.06 -12.95
N GLN A 245 -13.28 -4.09 -12.43
CA GLN A 245 -14.28 -3.39 -13.24
C GLN A 245 -13.60 -2.55 -14.32
N LYS A 246 -14.36 -2.20 -15.36
CA LYS A 246 -13.85 -1.36 -16.44
C LYS A 246 -13.67 0.06 -15.96
N VAL A 247 -12.68 0.74 -16.53
CA VAL A 247 -12.54 2.19 -16.35
C VAL A 247 -13.60 2.88 -17.19
N ASP A 248 -14.69 3.31 -16.55
CA ASP A 248 -15.78 4.04 -17.18
C ASP A 248 -16.43 5.05 -16.21
N MET A 249 -17.57 5.63 -16.62
CA MET A 249 -18.30 6.63 -15.84
C MET A 249 -19.32 6.01 -14.87
N LEU A 250 -19.35 4.69 -14.75
CA LEU A 250 -20.24 3.95 -13.88
C LEU A 250 -19.47 3.54 -12.62
N PHE A 251 -20.12 3.68 -11.48
CA PHE A 251 -19.58 3.29 -10.19
C PHE A 251 -20.53 2.28 -9.59
N THR A 252 -19.96 1.33 -8.83
CA THR A 252 -20.78 0.32 -8.18
C THR A 252 -21.59 0.93 -7.03
N GLU A 253 -22.68 0.26 -6.64
CA GLU A 253 -23.57 0.77 -5.58
C GLU A 253 -22.83 0.89 -4.25
N THR A 254 -21.82 0.05 -4.00
CA THR A 254 -20.97 0.19 -2.80
C THR A 254 -20.32 1.56 -2.74
N ILE A 255 -19.82 2.09 -3.87
CA ILE A 255 -19.16 3.39 -3.92
C ILE A 255 -20.17 4.54 -3.94
N THR A 256 -21.30 4.41 -4.64
CA THR A 256 -22.25 5.53 -4.77
C THR A 256 -23.19 5.68 -3.58
N ASN A 257 -23.66 4.56 -3.01
CA ASN A 257 -24.76 4.54 -2.05
C ASN A 257 -24.31 4.17 -0.62
N TYR A 258 -23.19 3.45 -0.50
CA TYR A 258 -22.77 2.84 0.75
C TYR A 258 -21.34 3.19 1.19
N LEU A 259 -20.69 4.14 0.50
CA LEU A 259 -19.36 4.57 0.88
C LEU A 259 -19.43 5.27 2.24
N TYR A 260 -18.71 4.75 3.22
CA TYR A 260 -18.75 5.18 4.64
C TYR A 260 -20.09 4.93 5.35
N SER A 261 -21.03 4.17 4.78
CA SER A 261 -22.21 3.75 5.55
C SER A 261 -21.79 2.72 6.58
N VAL A 262 -21.88 3.08 7.85
CA VAL A 262 -21.76 2.19 9.02
C VAL A 262 -23.17 1.87 9.50
#